data_AF-A0A9P6IUI6-F1
#
_entry.id   AF-A0A9P6IUI6-F1
#
_cell.length_a   1.000
_cell.length_b   1.000
_cell.length_c   1.000
_cell.angle_alpha   90.00
_cell.angle_beta   90.00
_cell.angle_gamma   90.00
#
_symmetry.space_group_name_H-M   'P 1'
#
loop_
_entity.id
_entity.type
_entity.pdbx_description
1 polymer ?
#
loop_
_entity_poly.entity_id
_entity_poly.type
_entity_poly.pdbx_seq_one_letter_code
_entity_poly.pdbx_strand_id
1 'polypeptide(L)'
;MTTLINQNPIIYEASAGNSTREWREDDDNEDSVDAIDAQEIFDLIRSISDPEHPLSLEQLNVTQRDHIQVSDEKNSILVEFTPTIPH
;
A
#
# COMPACT_ATOMS: atom_id res chain seq x y z
N MET A 1 -25.42 -9.36 27.16
CA MET A 1 -24.35 -8.35 27.31
C MET A 1 -23.71 -8.18 25.93
N THR A 2 -24.25 -7.29 25.11
CA THR A 2 -23.69 -6.99 23.78
C THR A 2 -22.37 -6.24 23.98
N THR A 3 -21.27 -6.93 23.72
CA THR A 3 -19.93 -6.34 23.75
C THR A 3 -19.88 -5.21 22.73
N LEU A 4 -19.51 -4.01 23.18
CA LEU A 4 -19.30 -2.85 22.32
C LEU A 4 -18.16 -3.19 21.34
N ILE A 5 -18.52 -3.59 20.11
CA ILE A 5 -17.55 -3.92 19.04
C ILE A 5 -16.94 -2.67 18.38
N ASN A 6 -17.32 -1.47 18.81
CA ASN A 6 -16.74 -0.21 18.32
C ASN A 6 -15.43 0.07 19.05
N GLN A 7 -14.39 -0.67 18.71
CA GLN A 7 -13.02 -0.22 18.91
C GLN A 7 -12.77 0.91 17.89
N ASN A 8 -12.33 2.09 18.36
CA ASN A 8 -11.83 3.10 17.42
C ASN A 8 -10.64 2.49 16.65
N PRO A 9 -10.59 2.60 15.32
CA PRO A 9 -9.47 2.05 14.56
C PRO A 9 -8.17 2.74 14.99
N ILE A 10 -7.10 1.96 15.08
CA ILE A 10 -5.75 2.51 15.26
C ILE A 10 -5.41 3.19 13.93
N ILE A 11 -5.27 4.52 13.97
CA ILE A 11 -4.93 5.32 12.80
C ILE A 11 -3.41 5.41 12.71
N TYR A 12 -2.86 4.97 11.59
CA TYR A 12 -1.44 5.09 11.28
C TYR A 12 -1.18 6.40 10.54
N GLU A 13 -0.02 7.01 10.77
CA GLU A 13 0.40 8.18 10.00
C GLU A 13 0.58 7.76 8.54
N ALA A 14 -0.28 8.28 7.66
CA ALA A 14 -0.14 8.07 6.23
C ALA A 14 1.18 8.69 5.76
N SER A 15 1.90 7.99 4.89
CA SER A 15 3.12 8.47 4.22
C SER A 15 2.84 9.59 3.20
N ALA A 16 1.63 10.15 3.20
CA ALA A 16 1.18 11.22 2.32
C ALA A 16 2.12 12.44 2.43
N GLY A 17 3.04 12.55 1.47
CA GLY A 17 4.04 13.62 1.40
C GLY A 17 5.49 13.18 1.58
N ASN A 18 5.76 11.92 1.95
CA ASN A 18 7.12 11.38 2.12
C ASN A 18 7.42 10.17 1.20
N SER A 19 6.60 9.94 0.17
CA SER A 19 6.93 9.04 -0.96
C SER A 19 8.04 9.66 -1.81
N THR A 20 9.22 9.82 -1.23
CA THR A 20 10.40 10.09 -2.03
C THR A 20 10.78 8.75 -2.65
N ARG A 21 10.41 8.53 -3.92
CA ARG A 21 10.94 7.38 -4.69
C ARG A 21 12.45 7.44 -4.54
N GLU A 22 13.05 6.38 -4.00
CA GLU A 22 14.50 6.32 -3.90
C GLU A 22 15.06 6.22 -5.32
N TRP A 23 15.98 7.13 -5.65
CA TRP A 23 16.66 7.13 -6.94
C TRP A 23 17.37 5.78 -7.14
N ARG A 24 17.11 5.14 -8.27
CA ARG A 24 17.82 3.94 -8.70
C ARG A 24 18.95 4.32 -9.65
N GLU A 25 20.01 3.53 -9.64
CA GLU A 25 21.17 3.77 -10.52
C GLU A 25 20.77 3.71 -12.01
N ASP A 26 19.78 2.90 -12.35
CA ASP A 26 19.22 2.77 -13.70
C ASP A 26 18.28 3.92 -14.13
N ASP A 27 17.85 4.79 -13.22
CA ASP A 27 16.87 5.85 -13.53
C ASP A 27 17.45 6.93 -14.47
N ASP A 28 18.78 7.13 -14.47
CA ASP A 28 19.50 8.06 -15.37
C ASP A 28 19.85 7.42 -16.74
N ASN A 29 19.64 6.11 -16.91
CA ASN A 29 19.94 5.42 -18.16
C ASN A 29 18.74 5.49 -19.13
N GLU A 30 18.81 6.37 -20.13
CA GLU A 30 17.76 6.49 -21.17
C GLU A 30 17.52 5.19 -21.99
N ASP A 31 18.46 4.24 -21.98
CA ASP A 31 18.34 2.93 -22.66
C ASP A 31 17.75 1.84 -21.74
N SER A 32 17.72 2.07 -20.42
CA SER A 32 17.13 1.15 -19.44
C SER A 32 15.62 1.30 -19.40
N VAL A 33 14.90 0.17 -19.29
CA VAL A 33 13.45 0.18 -19.05
C VAL A 33 13.20 0.42 -17.56
N ASP A 34 12.43 1.47 -17.25
CA ASP A 34 11.97 1.70 -15.87
C ASP A 34 10.94 0.63 -15.49
N ALA A 35 11.40 -0.38 -14.73
CA ALA A 35 10.58 -1.49 -14.31
C ALA A 35 9.65 -1.10 -13.16
N ILE A 36 8.41 -1.58 -13.23
CA ILE A 36 7.40 -1.32 -12.19
C ILE A 36 7.85 -1.93 -10.87
N ASP A 37 7.71 -1.17 -9.79
CA ASP A 37 8.10 -1.60 -8.47
C ASP A 37 7.00 -1.56 -7.42
N ALA A 38 7.27 -2.18 -6.26
CA ALA A 38 6.32 -2.28 -5.16
C ALA A 38 5.92 -0.92 -4.57
N GLN A 39 6.80 0.09 -4.60
CA GLN A 39 6.50 1.45 -4.12
C GLN A 39 5.50 2.13 -5.04
N GLU A 40 5.62 1.98 -6.37
CA GLU A 40 4.65 2.51 -7.32
C GLU A 40 3.26 1.89 -7.11
N ILE A 41 3.19 0.57 -6.99
CA ILE A 41 1.92 -0.12 -6.71
C ILE A 41 1.34 0.32 -5.36
N PHE A 42 2.18 0.46 -4.32
CA PHE A 42 1.75 0.96 -3.01
C PHE A 42 1.16 2.37 -3.12
N ASP A 43 1.81 3.28 -3.84
CA ASP A 43 1.35 4.67 -4.00
C ASP A 43 -0.02 4.73 -4.68
N LEU A 44 -0.27 3.82 -5.62
CA LEU A 44 -1.56 3.71 -6.31
C LEU A 44 -2.69 3.24 -5.39
N ILE A 45 -2.43 2.29 -4.47
CA ILE A 45 -3.48 1.68 -3.65
C ILE A 45 -3.64 2.27 -2.25
N ARG A 46 -2.61 2.95 -1.71
CA ARG A 46 -2.62 3.49 -0.34
C ARG A 46 -3.73 4.51 -0.07
N SER A 47 -4.16 5.23 -1.11
CA SER A 47 -5.14 6.32 -1.04
C SER A 47 -6.58 5.84 -1.23
N ILE A 48 -6.80 4.57 -1.55
CA ILE A 48 -8.13 3.98 -1.66
C ILE A 48 -8.83 4.14 -0.31
N SER A 49 -10.06 4.67 -0.35
CA SER A 49 -10.90 4.81 0.84
C SER A 49 -11.49 3.46 1.23
N ASP A 50 -11.49 3.20 2.53
CA ASP A 50 -12.22 2.06 3.08
C ASP A 50 -13.74 2.20 2.84
N PRO A 51 -14.45 1.13 2.49
CA PRO A 51 -15.89 1.19 2.21
C PRO A 51 -16.75 1.43 3.46
N GLU A 52 -16.23 1.17 4.66
CA GLU A 52 -16.96 1.25 5.93
C GLU A 52 -16.51 2.46 6.77
N HIS A 53 -15.29 2.97 6.56
CA HIS A 53 -14.66 4.05 7.30
C HIS A 53 -14.19 5.21 6.39
N PRO A 54 -14.26 6.47 6.85
CA PRO A 54 -13.75 7.63 6.11
C PRO A 54 -12.21 7.77 6.22
N LEU A 55 -11.48 6.67 6.10
CA LEU A 55 -10.02 6.57 6.21
C LEU A 55 -9.47 5.81 5.01
N SER A 56 -8.21 6.05 4.66
CA SER A 56 -7.55 5.31 3.58
C SER A 56 -7.06 3.94 4.05
N LEU A 57 -6.85 3.01 3.11
CA LEU A 57 -6.30 1.68 3.40
C LEU A 57 -4.95 1.75 4.12
N GLU A 58 -4.13 2.75 3.82
CA GLU A 58 -2.87 2.99 4.52
C GLU A 58 -3.09 3.46 5.97
N GLN A 59 -4.01 4.39 6.20
CA GLN A 59 -4.33 4.89 7.54
C GLN A 59 -4.86 3.77 8.46
N LEU A 60 -5.46 2.74 7.87
CA LEU A 60 -5.96 1.55 8.58
C LEU A 60 -4.94 0.40 8.61
N ASN A 61 -3.74 0.58 8.05
CA ASN A 61 -2.72 -0.46 7.89
C ASN A 61 -3.26 -1.74 7.20
N VAL A 62 -4.23 -1.56 6.30
CA VAL A 62 -4.80 -2.63 5.46
C VAL A 62 -3.84 -2.98 4.33
N THR A 63 -3.15 -1.97 3.78
CA THR A 63 -2.12 -2.13 2.76
C THR A 63 -0.76 -1.68 3.30
N GLN A 64 0.28 -2.43 2.96
CA GLN A 64 1.66 -2.17 3.34
C GLN A 64 2.57 -2.48 2.15
N ARG A 65 3.60 -1.65 1.92
CA ARG A 65 4.55 -1.84 0.81
C ARG A 65 5.25 -3.19 0.84
N ASP A 66 5.67 -3.66 2.02
CA ASP A 66 6.35 -4.96 2.21
C ASP A 66 5.48 -6.16 1.80
N HIS A 67 4.17 -5.97 1.67
CA HIS A 67 3.22 -7.01 1.26
C HIS A 67 2.88 -6.96 -0.24
N ILE A 68 3.67 -6.22 -1.01
CA ILE A 68 3.52 -6.09 -2.47
C ILE A 68 4.73 -6.71 -3.14
N GLN A 69 4.48 -7.70 -3.99
CA GLN A 69 5.51 -8.37 -4.78
C GLN A 69 5.20 -8.17 -6.26
N VAL A 70 6.15 -7.59 -6.99
CA VAL A 70 6.06 -7.38 -8.43
C VAL A 70 6.96 -8.39 -9.13
N SER A 71 6.42 -9.12 -10.10
CA SER A 71 7.17 -10.04 -10.95
C SER A 71 7.02 -9.61 -12.40
N ASP A 72 7.96 -8.79 -12.87
CA ASP A 72 8.00 -8.29 -14.25
C ASP A 72 8.12 -9.44 -15.27
N GLU A 73 8.99 -10.42 -14.99
CA GLU A 73 9.18 -11.64 -15.79
C GLU A 73 7.88 -12.43 -16.07
N LYS A 74 6.91 -12.35 -15.15
CA LYS A 74 5.63 -13.07 -15.20
C LYS A 74 4.46 -12.14 -15.52
N ASN A 75 4.71 -10.85 -15.68
CA ASN A 75 3.68 -9.81 -15.79
C ASN A 75 2.60 -9.94 -14.71
N SER A 76 3.01 -10.20 -13.47
CA SER A 76 2.09 -10.47 -12.35
C SER A 76 2.45 -9.66 -11.11
N ILE A 77 1.42 -9.19 -10.40
CA ILE A 77 1.55 -8.45 -9.15
C ILE A 77 0.78 -9.21 -8.07
N LEU A 78 1.42 -9.48 -6.94
CA LEU A 78 0.80 -10.04 -5.75
C LEU A 78 0.69 -8.94 -4.69
N VAL A 79 -0.52 -8.76 -4.16
CA VAL A 79 -0.81 -7.79 -3.09
C VAL A 79 -1.52 -8.53 -1.97
N GLU A 80 -0.92 -8.54 -0.78
CA GLU A 80 -1.50 -9.12 0.42
C GLU A 80 -2.02 -7.99 1.33
N PHE A 81 -3.29 -8.10 1.75
CA PHE A 81 -3.94 -7.09 2.58
C PHE A 81 -4.36 -7.67 3.94
N THR A 82 -4.32 -6.83 4.97
CA THR A 82 -4.80 -7.18 6.31
C THR A 82 -6.22 -6.63 6.47
N PRO A 83 -7.26 -7.48 6.53
CA PRO A 83 -8.63 -7.00 6.74
C PRO A 83 -8.76 -6.28 8.09
N THR A 84 -9.58 -5.24 8.12
CA THR A 84 -9.82 -4.39 9.30
C THR A 84 -10.51 -5.14 10.45
N ILE A 85 -11.17 -6.28 10.15
CA ILE A 85 -11.89 -7.11 11.11
C ILE A 85 -11.46 -8.57 10.94
N PRO A 86 -11.10 -9.29 12.04
CA PRO A 86 -10.89 -10.72 11.99
C PRO A 86 -12.25 -11.43 11.82
N HIS A 87 -12.44 -12.11 10.70
CA HIS A 87 -13.58 -13.02 10.48
C HIS A 87 -13.20 -14.46 10.81
#